data_AF-A0A8T7KIC2-F1
#
_entry.id   AF-A0A8T7KIC2-F1
#
_cell.length_a   1.000
_cell.length_b   1.000
_cell.length_c   1.000
_cell.angle_alpha   90.00
_cell.angle_beta   90.00
_cell.angle_gamma   90.00
#
_symmetry.space_group_name_H-M   'P 1'
#
loop_
_entity.id
_entity.type
_entity.pdbx_description
1 polymer ?
#
loop_
_entity_poly.entity_id
_entity_poly.type
_entity_poly.pdbx_seq_one_letter_code
_entity_poly.pdbx_strand_id
1 'polypeptide(L)'
;GAALEHLPPLEGMNLHAFRWDHALAFGRWLLKDEYPRNITVYLIEGACFDLGAPLSDAVAAQMETLARHLVRELSDSYDNIAG
;
A
#
# COMPACT_ATOMS: atom_id res chain seq x y z
N GLY A 1 11.95 35.24 17.88
CA GLY A 1 13.38 34.98 18.17
C GLY A 1 13.77 33.75 17.39
N ALA A 2 14.75 33.89 16.50
CA ALA A 2 15.04 33.04 15.35
C ALA A 2 15.65 31.67 15.72
N ALA A 3 14.84 30.76 16.26
CA ALA A 3 15.23 29.38 16.54
C ALA A 3 14.18 28.35 16.08
N LEU A 4 13.32 28.73 15.11
CA LEU A 4 12.35 27.84 14.46
C LEU A 4 12.55 27.75 12.93
N GLU A 5 13.54 28.43 12.36
CA GLU A 5 13.75 28.53 10.89
C GLU A 5 14.88 27.64 10.35
N HIS A 6 15.46 26.78 11.19
CA HIS A 6 16.47 25.81 10.76
C HIS A 6 16.06 24.38 11.13
N LEU A 7 14.83 24.00 10.79
CA LEU A 7 14.55 22.58 10.60
C LEU A 7 15.28 22.16 9.32
N PRO A 8 16.05 21.05 9.32
CA PRO A 8 16.50 20.45 8.07
C PRO A 8 15.28 20.24 7.17
N PRO A 9 15.44 20.23 5.83
CA PRO A 9 14.31 19.96 4.94
C PRO A 9 13.60 18.69 5.43
N LEU A 10 12.28 18.59 5.23
CA LEU A 10 11.53 17.35 5.46
C LEU A 10 11.95 16.27 4.43
N GLU A 11 13.26 16.01 4.34
CA GLU A 11 13.88 14.96 3.56
C GLU A 11 13.51 13.64 4.25
N GLY A 12 12.52 12.95 3.69
CA GLY A 12 12.13 11.60 4.11
C GLY A 12 10.68 11.46 4.56
N MET A 13 9.92 12.55 4.72
CA MET A 13 8.46 12.47 4.88
C MET A 13 7.76 12.64 3.53
N ASN A 14 8.01 11.74 2.59
CA ASN A 14 7.05 11.54 1.51
C ASN A 14 5.98 10.55 2.02
N LEU A 15 4.75 10.64 1.51
CA LEU A 15 3.70 9.69 1.84
C LEU A 15 4.07 8.24 1.46
N HIS A 16 5.09 8.03 0.64
CA HIS A 16 5.63 6.71 0.29
C HIS A 16 6.60 6.12 1.34
N ALA A 17 7.14 6.93 2.25
CA ALA A 17 7.88 6.49 3.44
C ALA A 17 6.91 5.94 4.49
N PHE A 18 5.62 6.27 4.36
CA PHE A 18 4.54 5.61 5.05
C PHE A 18 4.28 4.22 4.45
N ARG A 19 5.10 3.28 4.87
CA ARG A 19 5.01 1.87 4.51
C ARG A 19 3.69 1.24 5.01
N TRP A 20 3.34 0.10 4.43
CA TRP A 20 2.12 -0.64 4.78
C TRP A 20 2.02 -0.98 6.28
N ASP A 21 3.14 -1.26 6.94
CA ASP A 21 3.19 -1.57 8.37
C ASP A 21 2.83 -0.36 9.24
N HIS A 22 3.23 0.84 8.84
CA HIS A 22 2.76 2.07 9.49
C HIS A 22 1.26 2.29 9.27
N ALA A 23 0.72 1.96 8.09
CA ALA A 23 -0.71 2.05 7.81
C ALA A 23 -1.53 1.11 8.70
N LEU A 24 -1.03 -0.11 8.94
CA LEU A 24 -1.68 -1.06 9.86
C LEU A 24 -1.65 -0.58 11.30
N ALA A 25 -0.50 -0.09 11.77
CA ALA A 25 -0.37 0.44 13.13
C ALA A 25 -1.29 1.64 13.36
N PHE A 26 -1.33 2.58 12.40
CA PHE A 26 -2.21 3.73 12.44
C PHE A 26 -3.69 3.33 12.41
N GLY A 27 -4.07 2.43 11.50
CA GLY A 27 -5.44 1.91 11.42
C GLY A 27 -5.89 1.25 12.72
N ARG A 28 -5.01 0.49 13.38
CA ARG A 28 -5.32 -0.16 14.67
C ARG A 28 -5.58 0.85 15.77
N TRP A 29 -4.77 1.89 15.84
CA TRP A 29 -4.98 2.98 16.80
C TRP A 29 -6.29 3.75 16.52
N LEU A 30 -6.57 4.02 15.24
CA LEU A 30 -7.73 4.79 14.82
C LEU A 30 -9.06 4.04 15.01
N LEU A 31 -9.13 2.79 14.54
CA LEU A 31 -10.38 2.02 14.45
C LEU A 31 -10.72 1.24 15.73
N LYS A 32 -9.75 1.03 16.63
CA LYS A 32 -9.96 0.32 17.91
C LYS A 32 -10.70 -1.01 17.72
N ASP A 33 -11.90 -1.13 18.28
CA ASP A 33 -12.71 -2.35 18.23
C ASP A 33 -13.25 -2.66 16.83
N GLU A 34 -13.30 -1.67 15.94
CA GLU A 34 -13.67 -1.82 14.53
C GLU A 34 -12.50 -2.23 13.64
N TYR A 35 -11.29 -2.40 14.19
CA TYR A 35 -10.13 -2.81 13.41
C TYR A 35 -10.32 -4.22 12.84
N PRO A 36 -10.10 -4.44 11.52
CA PRO A 36 -10.31 -5.73 10.89
C PRO A 36 -9.41 -6.82 11.49
N ARG A 37 -9.98 -8.01 11.68
CA ARG A 37 -9.26 -9.17 12.23
C ARG A 37 -8.41 -9.90 11.20
N ASN A 38 -8.83 -9.85 9.93
CA ASN A 38 -8.18 -10.51 8.81
C ASN A 38 -7.72 -9.42 7.83
N ILE A 39 -6.42 -9.38 7.56
CA ILE A 39 -5.82 -8.39 6.67
C ILE A 39 -4.84 -9.12 5.77
N THR A 40 -4.98 -8.92 4.46
CA THR A 40 -4.06 -9.45 3.45
C THR A 40 -3.33 -8.28 2.79
N VAL A 41 -2.00 -8.37 2.69
CA VAL A 41 -1.17 -7.35 2.05
C VAL A 41 -0.50 -7.98 0.83
N TYR A 42 -0.76 -7.40 -0.34
CA TYR A 42 -0.15 -7.81 -1.61
C TYR A 42 0.94 -6.80 -1.99
N LEU A 43 2.14 -7.29 -2.30
CA LEU A 43 3.30 -6.48 -2.65
C LEU A 43 3.85 -6.94 -4.01
N ILE A 44 4.24 -5.98 -4.85
CA ILE A 44 4.99 -6.21 -6.08
C ILE A 44 6.32 -5.48 -5.94
N GLU A 45 7.43 -6.20 -6.08
CA GLU A 45 8.76 -5.61 -6.03
C GLU A 45 9.00 -4.73 -7.27
N GLY A 46 9.41 -3.47 -7.05
CA GLY A 46 9.74 -2.56 -8.14
C GLY A 46 11.11 -2.87 -8.73
N ALA A 47 11.21 -2.89 -10.07
CA ALA A 47 12.45 -3.21 -10.77
C ALA A 47 13.33 -1.97 -11.08
N CYS A 48 12.73 -0.79 -11.26
CA CYS A 48 13.41 0.46 -11.55
C CYS A 48 12.58 1.65 -11.03
N PHE A 49 13.25 2.72 -10.60
CA PHE A 49 12.63 3.93 -10.05
C PHE A 49 13.16 5.21 -10.71
N ASP A 50 13.68 5.10 -11.94
CA ASP A 50 14.14 6.25 -12.71
C ASP A 50 12.99 7.23 -12.97
N LEU A 51 13.29 8.53 -12.83
CA LEU A 51 12.28 9.58 -12.92
C LEU A 51 11.60 9.58 -14.30
N GLY A 52 10.29 9.37 -14.32
CA GLY A 52 9.48 9.37 -15.55
C GLY A 52 9.58 8.09 -16.38
N ALA A 53 10.31 7.06 -15.91
CA ALA A 53 10.32 5.76 -16.57
C ALA A 53 8.94 5.08 -16.46
N PRO A 54 8.53 4.31 -17.48
CA PRO A 54 7.33 3.47 -17.38
C PRO A 54 7.57 2.31 -16.40
N LEU A 55 6.50 1.56 -16.08
CA LEU A 55 6.66 0.28 -15.40
C LEU A 55 7.55 -0.65 -16.26
N SER A 56 8.49 -1.34 -15.61
CA SER A 56 9.18 -2.45 -16.28
C SER A 56 8.18 -3.55 -16.67
N ASP A 57 8.48 -4.29 -17.72
CA ASP A 57 7.64 -5.41 -18.18
C ASP A 57 7.33 -6.42 -17.06
N ALA A 58 8.30 -6.71 -16.20
CA ALA A 58 8.12 -7.62 -15.06
C ALA A 58 7.08 -7.10 -14.06
N VAL A 59 7.19 -5.84 -13.64
CA VAL A 59 6.25 -5.19 -12.71
C VAL A 59 4.85 -5.11 -13.33
N ALA A 60 4.75 -4.72 -14.60
CA ALA A 60 3.46 -4.65 -15.31
C ALA A 60 2.78 -6.02 -15.38
N ALA A 61 3.53 -7.08 -15.71
CA ALA A 61 2.98 -8.44 -15.77
C ALA A 61 2.51 -8.96 -14.40
N GLN A 62 3.23 -8.62 -13.31
CA GLN A 62 2.81 -8.99 -11.96
C GLN A 62 1.59 -8.20 -11.50
N MET A 63 1.51 -6.91 -11.84
CA MET A 63 0.32 -6.08 -11.56
C MET A 63 -0.93 -6.67 -12.21
N GLU A 64 -0.84 -7.05 -13.48
CA GLU A 64 -1.94 -7.68 -14.21
C GLU A 64 -2.34 -9.04 -13.63
N THR A 65 -1.35 -9.82 -13.18
CA THR A 65 -1.59 -11.12 -12.53
C THR A 65 -2.30 -10.95 -11.19
N LEU A 66 -1.85 -10.00 -10.37
CA LEU A 66 -2.48 -9.67 -9.10
C LEU A 66 -3.91 -9.14 -9.30
N ALA A 67 -4.14 -8.25 -10.26
CA ALA A 67 -5.48 -7.74 -10.57
C ALA A 67 -6.46 -8.88 -10.90
N ARG A 68 -6.06 -9.83 -11.75
CA ARG A 68 -6.88 -11.01 -12.07
C ARG A 68 -7.12 -11.90 -10.86
N HIS A 69 -6.14 -12.06 -9.98
CA HIS A 69 -6.29 -12.83 -8.75
C HIS A 69 -7.32 -12.18 -7.82
N LEU A 70 -7.24 -10.87 -7.59
CA LEU A 70 -8.16 -10.13 -6.74
C LEU A 70 -9.61 -10.19 -7.25
N VAL A 71 -9.81 -10.07 -8.56
CA VAL A 71 -11.15 -10.19 -9.16
C VAL A 71 -11.75 -11.57 -8.87
N ARG A 72 -10.96 -12.65 -9.03
CA ARG A 72 -11.42 -14.02 -8.74
C ARG A 72 -11.73 -14.20 -7.25
N GLU A 73 -10.80 -13.82 -6.38
CA GLU A 73 -10.97 -13.94 -4.93
C GLU A 73 -12.23 -13.23 -4.42
N LEU A 74 -12.47 -12.02 -4.93
CA LEU A 74 -13.65 -11.24 -4.55
C LEU A 74 -14.93 -11.87 -5.12
N SER A 75 -14.95 -12.30 -6.38
CA SER A 75 -16.10 -12.99 -6.97
C SER A 75 -16.47 -14.26 -6.21
N ASP A 76 -15.48 -15.11 -5.91
CA ASP A 76 -15.70 -16.35 -5.15
C ASP A 76 -16.24 -16.06 -3.74
N SER A 77 -15.73 -14.99 -3.11
CA SER A 77 -16.20 -14.56 -1.79
C SER A 77 -17.65 -14.04 -1.84
N TYR A 78 -18.02 -13.28 -2.87
CA TYR A 78 -19.39 -12.80 -3.05
C TYR A 78 -20.38 -13.97 -3.26
N ASP A 79 -20.03 -14.92 -4.12
CA ASP A 79 -20.88 -16.09 -4.41
C ASP A 79 -21.11 -16.94 -3.14
N ASN A 80 -20.09 -17.08 -2.29
CA ASN A 80 -20.19 -17.84 -1.04
C ASN A 80 -21.02 -17.13 0.06
N ILE A 81 -21.29 -15.83 -0.07
CA ILE A 81 -22.13 -15.07 0.88
C ILE A 81 -23.57 -14.91 0.36
N ALA A 82 -23.76 -14.94 -0.97
CA ALA A 82 -25.05 -14.75 -1.61
C ALA A 82 -25.83 -16.05 -1.89
N GLY A 83 -25.19 -17.22 -1.83
CA GLY A 83 -25.81 -18.55 -1.95
C GLY A 83 -26.23 -19.14 -0.61
#